data_AF-A0AAU1Y4R1-F1
#
_entry.id   AF-A0AAU1Y4R1-F1
#
_cell.length_a   1.000
_cell.length_b   1.000
_cell.length_c   1.000
_cell.angle_alpha   90.00
_cell.angle_beta   90.00
_cell.angle_gamma   90.00
#
_symmetry.space_group_name_H-M   'P 1'
#
loop_
_entity.id
_entity.type
_entity.pdbx_description
1 polymer ?
#
loop_
_entity_poly.entity_id
_entity_poly.type
_entity_poly.pdbx_seq_one_letter_code
_entity_poly.pdbx_strand_id
1 'polypeptide(L)'
;MNIGGTTGVSALDMVLVWGGAVTILAGLGAIVWRGVRATLRLGRRVEEFMDDWAGEVERPGVPGRAGVMERVSGIEERLARVEHELYPNSGESLRDAVDLANARLAQLLPDEEEPTAPPGATPASP
;
A
#
# COMPACT_ATOMS: atom_id res chain seq x y z
N MET A 1 -47.01 -6.36 -35.34
CA MET A 1 -47.30 -7.68 -34.72
C MET A 1 -48.13 -7.39 -33.48
N ASN A 2 -49.46 -7.40 -33.61
CA ASN A 2 -50.37 -7.03 -32.53
C ASN A 2 -50.49 -8.21 -31.57
N ILE A 3 -49.96 -8.08 -30.34
CA ILE A 3 -50.24 -9.04 -29.28
C ILE A 3 -51.61 -8.68 -28.72
N GLY A 4 -52.67 -9.17 -29.37
CA GLY A 4 -54.00 -9.19 -28.79
C GLY A 4 -54.00 -10.15 -27.61
N GLY A 5 -53.89 -9.62 -26.39
CA GLY A 5 -53.69 -10.40 -25.18
C GLY A 5 -54.63 -9.98 -24.05
N THR A 6 -55.91 -9.77 -24.35
CA THR A 6 -56.96 -9.71 -23.33
C THR A 6 -57.55 -11.11 -23.22
N THR A 7 -57.52 -11.71 -22.05
CA THR A 7 -58.04 -13.06 -21.77
C THR A 7 -59.56 -13.18 -21.97
N GLY A 8 -60.23 -12.08 -22.33
CA GLY A 8 -61.69 -11.98 -22.46
C GLY A 8 -62.39 -11.83 -21.11
N VAL A 9 -61.66 -11.98 -20.00
CA VAL A 9 -62.15 -11.85 -18.63
C VAL A 9 -61.46 -10.64 -18.01
N SER A 10 -62.21 -9.55 -17.86
CA SER A 10 -61.69 -8.26 -17.35
C SER A 10 -60.97 -8.39 -16.00
N ALA A 11 -61.42 -9.30 -15.13
CA ALA A 11 -60.77 -9.56 -13.85
C ALA A 11 -59.36 -10.13 -14.00
N LEU A 12 -59.13 -11.02 -14.97
CA LEU A 12 -57.81 -11.63 -15.19
C LEU A 12 -56.83 -10.61 -15.77
N ASP A 13 -57.26 -9.80 -16.73
CA ASP A 13 -56.43 -8.76 -17.33
C ASP A 13 -56.00 -7.71 -16.29
N MET A 14 -56.92 -7.34 -15.39
CA MET A 14 -56.63 -6.42 -14.29
C MET A 14 -55.60 -7.00 -13.32
N VAL A 15 -55.73 -8.28 -12.94
CA VAL A 15 -54.77 -8.96 -12.05
C VAL A 15 -53.38 -9.05 -12.70
N LEU A 16 -53.31 -9.33 -14.01
CA LEU A 16 -52.04 -9.40 -14.74
C LEU A 16 -51.32 -8.04 -14.79
N VAL A 17 -52.05 -6.96 -15.08
CA VAL A 17 -51.48 -5.61 -15.15
C VAL A 17 -51.00 -5.15 -13.78
N TRP A 18 -51.84 -5.27 -12.74
CA TRP A 18 -51.46 -4.84 -11.39
C TRP A 18 -50.39 -5.75 -10.78
N GLY A 19 -50.46 -7.06 -11.00
CA GLY A 19 -49.43 -8.00 -10.55
C GLY A 19 -48.07 -7.72 -11.18
N GLY A 20 -48.05 -7.42 -12.48
CA GLY A 20 -46.83 -7.01 -13.18
C GLY A 20 -46.26 -5.70 -12.65
N ALA A 21 -47.11 -4.68 -12.50
CA ALA A 21 -46.70 -3.37 -11.97
C ALA A 21 -46.13 -3.48 -10.55
N VAL A 22 -46.78 -4.23 -9.66
CA VAL A 22 -46.30 -4.48 -8.29
C VAL A 22 -44.96 -5.21 -8.30
N THR A 23 -44.79 -6.21 -9.17
CA THR A 23 -43.54 -6.97 -9.27
C THR A 23 -42.37 -6.07 -9.72
N ILE A 24 -42.61 -5.20 -10.70
CA ILE A 24 -41.59 -4.25 -11.18
C ILE A 24 -41.23 -3.26 -10.08
N LEU A 25 -42.22 -2.68 -9.40
CA LEU A 25 -41.99 -1.74 -8.31
C LEU A 25 -41.26 -2.39 -7.13
N ALA A 26 -41.62 -3.62 -6.77
CA ALA A 26 -40.94 -4.38 -5.73
C ALA A 26 -39.49 -4.70 -6.12
N GLY A 27 -39.26 -5.09 -7.37
CA GLY A 27 -37.91 -5.33 -7.91
C GLY A 27 -37.03 -4.09 -7.87
N LEU A 28 -37.54 -2.95 -8.36
CA LEU A 28 -36.83 -1.67 -8.31
C LEU A 28 -36.57 -1.23 -6.87
N GLY A 29 -37.57 -1.33 -6.00
CA GLY A 29 -37.43 -1.02 -4.58
C GLY A 29 -36.36 -1.86 -3.90
N ALA A 30 -36.30 -3.16 -4.19
CA ALA A 30 -35.28 -4.06 -3.65
C ALA A 30 -33.86 -3.68 -4.13
N ILE A 31 -33.71 -3.31 -5.40
CA ILE A 31 -32.42 -2.86 -5.95
C ILE A 31 -31.97 -1.57 -5.26
N VAL A 32 -32.86 -0.58 -5.15
CA VAL A 32 -32.56 0.70 -4.48
C VAL A 32 -32.18 0.47 -3.02
N TRP A 33 -32.99 -0.30 -2.29
CA TRP A 33 -32.73 -0.63 -0.89
C TRP A 33 -31.37 -1.30 -0.70
N ARG A 34 -31.03 -2.25 -1.57
CA ARG A 34 -29.74 -2.94 -1.52
C ARG A 34 -28.58 -2.01 -1.85
N GLY A 35 -28.76 -1.12 -2.82
CA GLY A 35 -27.80 -0.07 -3.17
C GLY A 35 -27.53 0.84 -1.98
N VAL A 36 -28.58 1.42 -1.38
CA VAL A 36 -28.47 2.28 -0.19
C VAL A 36 -27.76 1.56 0.95
N ARG A 37 -28.14 0.31 1.25
CA ARG A 37 -27.51 -0.47 2.32
C ARG A 37 -26.02 -0.74 2.03
N ALA A 38 -25.65 -0.99 0.77
CA ALA A 38 -24.27 -1.19 0.37
C ALA A 38 -23.46 0.09 0.52
N THR A 39 -23.99 1.22 0.05
CA THR A 39 -23.35 2.54 0.17
C THR A 39 -23.15 2.94 1.63
N LEU A 40 -24.16 2.75 2.49
CA LEU A 40 -24.03 3.03 3.92
C LEU A 40 -22.96 2.16 4.60
N ARG A 41 -22.81 0.90 4.19
CA ARG A 41 -21.74 0.03 4.69
C ARG A 41 -20.36 0.47 4.21
N LEU A 42 -20.25 0.91 2.95
CA LEU A 42 -19.00 1.37 2.38
C LEU A 42 -18.58 2.71 3.00
N GLY A 43 -19.54 3.61 3.24
CA GLY A 43 -19.30 4.90 3.87
C GLY A 43 -18.61 4.78 5.23
N ARG A 44 -19.06 3.84 6.09
CA ARG A 44 -18.41 3.61 7.39
C ARG A 44 -16.96 3.17 7.27
N ARG A 45 -16.65 2.31 6.31
CA ARG A 45 -15.26 1.88 6.08
C ARG A 45 -14.38 3.01 5.57
N VAL A 46 -14.94 3.89 4.74
CA VAL A 46 -14.22 5.07 4.26
C VAL A 46 -13.98 6.04 5.41
N GLU A 47 -14.96 6.22 6.29
CA GLU A 47 -14.80 7.04 7.50
C GLU A 47 -13.69 6.50 8.41
N GLU A 48 -13.73 5.20 8.74
CA GLU A 48 -12.66 4.54 9.51
C GLU A 48 -11.28 4.69 8.84
N PHE A 49 -11.21 4.54 7.51
CA PHE A 49 -9.98 4.73 6.77
C PHE A 49 -9.49 6.18 6.81
N MET A 50 -10.40 7.16 6.70
CA MET A 50 -10.07 8.58 6.77
C MET A 50 -9.61 8.98 8.17
N ASP A 51 -10.21 8.42 9.22
CA ASP A 51 -9.80 8.62 10.61
C ASP A 51 -8.39 8.06 10.86
N ASP A 52 -8.08 6.86 10.36
CA ASP A 52 -6.72 6.30 10.43
C ASP A 52 -5.71 7.11 9.61
N TRP A 53 -6.14 7.63 8.44
CA TRP A 53 -5.30 8.45 7.57
C TRP A 53 -4.95 9.80 8.20
N ALA A 54 -5.95 10.50 8.74
CA ALA A 54 -5.80 11.79 9.39
C ALA A 54 -5.18 11.69 10.79
N GLY A 55 -5.45 10.59 11.49
CA GLY A 55 -5.15 10.43 12.91
C GLY A 55 -6.26 10.97 13.81
N GLU A 56 -6.12 10.70 15.11
CA GLU A 56 -7.04 11.19 16.13
C GLU A 56 -6.37 12.29 16.97
N VAL A 57 -7.06 13.41 17.13
CA VAL A 57 -6.61 14.51 17.99
C VAL A 57 -6.64 14.08 19.46
N GLU A 58 -5.66 14.56 20.23
CA GLU A 58 -5.58 14.35 21.67
C GLU A 58 -6.86 14.80 22.38
N ARG A 59 -7.36 13.96 23.30
CA ARG A 59 -8.53 14.25 24.13
C ARG A 59 -8.12 14.20 25.60
N PRO A 60 -8.82 14.90 26.51
CA PRO A 60 -8.42 14.93 27.92
C PRO A 60 -8.28 13.52 28.52
N GLY A 61 -7.06 13.15 28.88
CA GLY A 61 -6.72 11.84 29.46
C GLY A 61 -6.45 10.72 28.45
N VAL A 62 -6.51 10.97 27.14
CA VAL A 62 -6.18 10.00 26.09
C VAL A 62 -5.25 10.64 25.05
N PRO A 63 -4.01 10.16 24.90
CA PRO A 63 -3.10 10.68 23.89
C PRO A 63 -3.68 10.46 22.48
N GLY A 64 -3.50 11.45 21.62
CA GLY A 64 -3.91 11.36 20.23
C GLY A 64 -3.20 10.22 19.49
N ARG A 65 -3.80 9.73 18.41
CA ARG A 65 -3.20 8.72 17.54
C ARG A 65 -2.64 9.42 16.30
N ALA A 66 -1.34 9.27 16.07
CA ALA A 66 -0.68 9.83 14.89
C ALA A 66 -1.28 9.28 13.59
N GLY A 67 -1.59 10.19 12.67
CA GLY A 67 -2.08 9.86 11.34
C GLY A 67 -0.99 9.24 10.46
N VAL A 68 -1.39 8.71 9.30
CA VAL A 68 -0.45 8.08 8.35
C VAL A 68 0.61 9.07 7.86
N MET A 69 0.23 10.30 7.53
CA MET A 69 1.18 11.30 7.00
C MET A 69 2.28 11.66 8.01
N GLU A 70 1.92 11.79 9.29
CA GLU A 70 2.88 12.06 10.37
C GLU A 70 3.80 10.86 10.61
N ARG A 71 3.27 9.63 10.50
CA ARG A 71 4.11 8.43 10.60
C ARG A 71 5.07 8.31 9.43
N VAL A 72 4.63 8.65 8.22
CA VAL A 72 5.46 8.64 7.02
C VAL A 72 6.57 9.68 7.12
N SER A 73 6.27 10.91 7.54
CA SER A 73 7.32 11.93 7.73
C SER A 73 8.38 11.49 8.75
N GLY A 74 7.95 10.87 9.86
CA GLY A 74 8.90 10.31 10.83
C GLY A 74 9.76 9.16 10.28
N ILE A 75 9.25 8.40 9.31
CA ILE A 75 10.05 7.37 8.61
C ILE A 75 11.04 8.04 7.64
N GLU A 76 10.60 9.03 6.88
CA GLU A 76 11.44 9.79 5.95
C GLU A 76 12.61 10.47 6.65
N GLU A 77 12.36 11.11 7.80
CA GLU A 77 13.43 11.72 8.61
C GLU A 77 14.45 10.70 9.11
N ARG A 78 13.97 9.53 9.56
CA ARG A 78 14.84 8.44 10.00
C ARG A 78 15.64 7.87 8.84
N LEU A 79 15.01 7.74 7.68
CA LEU A 79 15.67 7.26 6.46
C LEU A 79 16.73 8.25 6.00
N ALA A 80 16.43 9.55 5.98
CA ALA A 80 17.39 10.60 5.64
C ALA A 80 18.61 10.59 6.56
N ARG A 81 18.41 10.36 7.87
CA ARG A 81 19.52 10.20 8.82
C ARG A 81 20.37 8.97 8.51
N VAL A 82 19.74 7.83 8.24
CA VAL A 82 20.48 6.61 7.87
C VAL A 82 21.23 6.82 6.56
N GLU A 83 20.60 7.43 5.58
CA GLU A 83 21.22 7.76 4.30
C GLU A 83 22.45 8.65 4.49
N HIS A 84 22.37 9.66 5.36
CA HIS A 84 23.49 10.54 5.70
C HIS A 84 24.71 9.75 6.23
N GLU A 85 24.49 8.72 7.04
CA GLU A 85 25.56 7.86 7.57
C GLU A 85 26.22 6.95 6.52
N LEU A 86 25.55 6.71 5.40
CA LEU A 86 26.03 5.83 4.31
C LEU A 86 26.80 6.60 3.23
N TYR A 87 26.78 7.92 3.26
CA TYR A 87 27.58 8.76 2.37
C TYR A 87 28.86 9.25 3.08
N PRO A 88 29.93 9.53 2.31
CA PRO A 88 31.13 10.14 2.89
C PRO A 88 30.78 11.51 3.48
N ASN A 89 31.17 11.73 4.74
CA ASN A 89 30.91 12.96 5.48
C ASN A 89 32.14 13.38 6.31
N SER A 90 33.27 13.55 5.63
CA SER A 90 34.51 14.09 6.21
C SER A 90 35.02 13.37 7.48
N GLY A 91 34.72 12.08 7.64
CA GLY A 91 35.13 11.28 8.79
C GLY A 91 34.07 11.14 9.88
N GLU A 92 32.92 11.82 9.77
CA GLU A 92 31.87 11.78 10.79
C GLU A 92 30.81 10.69 10.52
N SER A 93 30.77 10.12 9.31
CA SER A 93 29.80 9.07 8.98
C SER A 93 30.28 7.66 9.34
N LEU A 94 29.33 6.75 9.55
CA LEU A 94 29.62 5.32 9.70
C LEU A 94 30.42 4.75 8.52
N ARG A 95 30.13 5.19 7.30
CA ARG A 95 30.91 4.77 6.12
C ARG A 95 32.37 5.16 6.24
N ASP A 96 32.65 6.42 6.60
CA ASP A 96 34.03 6.89 6.73
C ASP A 96 34.77 6.13 7.85
N ALA A 97 34.08 5.81 8.94
CA ALA A 97 34.63 4.99 10.02
C ALA A 97 34.99 3.57 9.56
N VAL A 98 34.14 2.96 8.73
CA VAL A 98 34.39 1.64 8.12
C VAL A 98 35.55 1.71 7.13
N ASP A 99 35.59 2.71 6.25
CA ASP A 99 36.66 2.90 5.28
C ASP A 99 38.02 3.13 5.98
N LEU A 100 38.03 3.91 7.06
CA LEU A 100 39.20 4.11 7.91
C LEU A 100 39.64 2.82 8.61
N ALA A 101 38.70 2.03 9.13
CA ALA A 101 39.01 0.76 9.77
C ALA A 101 39.61 -0.24 8.77
N ASN A 102 39.04 -0.33 7.55
CA ASN A 102 39.56 -1.16 6.47
C ASN A 102 40.98 -0.73 6.06
N ALA A 103 41.22 0.59 5.93
CA ALA A 103 42.55 1.11 5.60
C ALA A 103 43.60 0.79 6.68
N ARG A 104 43.21 0.86 7.96
CA ARG A 104 44.09 0.46 9.07
C ARG A 104 44.34 -1.05 9.09
N LEU A 105 43.30 -1.85 8.82
CA LEU A 105 43.43 -3.30 8.76
C LEU A 105 44.40 -3.73 7.66
N ALA A 106 44.32 -3.12 6.48
CA ALA A 106 45.23 -3.38 5.36
C ALA A 106 46.70 -3.06 5.68
N GLN A 107 46.97 -2.15 6.63
CA GLN A 107 48.34 -1.87 7.08
C GLN A 107 48.87 -2.95 8.04
N LEU A 108 47.99 -3.57 8.83
CA LEU A 108 48.37 -4.61 9.80
C LEU A 108 48.46 -6.00 9.17
N LEU A 109 47.61 -6.23 8.17
CA LEU A 109 47.57 -7.43 7.34
C LEU A 109 47.79 -6.98 5.90
N PRO A 110 49.02 -6.54 5.53
CA PRO A 110 49.34 -6.37 4.12
C PRO A 110 49.05 -7.71 3.45
N ASP A 111 48.27 -7.68 2.37
CA ASP A 111 48.04 -8.88 1.56
C ASP A 111 49.41 -9.53 1.34
N GLU A 112 49.58 -10.78 1.77
CA GLU A 112 50.80 -11.50 1.45
C GLU A 112 50.91 -11.45 -0.07
N GLU A 113 51.94 -10.78 -0.58
CA GLU A 113 52.21 -10.73 -2.02
C GLU A 113 52.10 -12.17 -2.50
N GLU A 114 51.06 -12.48 -3.28
CA GLU A 114 50.94 -13.76 -3.97
C GLU A 114 52.31 -13.97 -4.63
N PRO A 115 53.10 -14.99 -4.22
CA PRO A 115 54.50 -15.04 -4.53
C PRO A 115 54.64 -14.89 -6.04
N THR A 116 55.18 -13.75 -6.48
CA THR A 116 55.38 -13.49 -7.90
C THR A 116 56.10 -14.69 -8.45
N ALA A 117 55.43 -15.42 -9.36
CA ALA A 117 56.03 -16.56 -10.03
C ALA A 117 57.43 -16.14 -10.51
N PRO A 118 58.47 -16.95 -10.27
CA PRO A 118 59.83 -16.55 -10.53
C PRO A 118 59.97 -16.05 -11.97
N PRO A 119 60.70 -14.96 -12.22
CA PRO A 119 60.84 -14.40 -13.56
C PRO A 119 61.56 -15.43 -14.45
N GLY A 120 60.79 -16.16 -15.26
CA GLY A 120 61.33 -17.20 -16.14
C GLY A 120 60.39 -18.36 -16.49
N ALA A 121 59.18 -18.45 -15.95
CA ALA A 121 58.21 -19.45 -16.41
C ALA A 121 57.62 -19.04 -17.78
N THR A 122 58.35 -19.32 -18.84
CA THR A 122 57.84 -19.32 -20.22
C THR A 122 56.59 -20.19 -20.27
N PRO A 123 55.42 -19.70 -20.72
CA PRO A 123 54.30 -20.59 -20.98
C PRO A 123 54.71 -21.52 -22.14
N ALA A 124 54.82 -22.80 -21.84
CA ALA A 124 55.02 -23.82 -22.87
C ALA A 124 53.77 -23.86 -23.76
N SER A 125 53.91 -23.37 -24.99
CA SER A 125 52.88 -23.47 -26.02
C SER A 125 52.61 -24.93 -26.40
N PRO A 126 51.35 -25.37 -26.50
CA PRO A 126 50.95 -26.44 -27.41
C PRO A 126 50.85 -25.96 -28.86
#